data_AF-A0A848Z1S4-F1
#
_entry.id   AF-A0A848Z1S4-F1
#
_cell.length_a   1.000
_cell.length_b   1.000
_cell.length_c   1.000
_cell.angle_alpha   90.00
_cell.angle_beta   90.00
_cell.angle_gamma   90.00
#
_symmetry.space_group_name_H-M   'P 1'
#
loop_
_entity.id
_entity.type
_entity.pdbx_description
1 polymer ?
#
loop_
_entity_poly.entity_id
_entity_poly.type
_entity_poly.pdbx_seq_one_letter_code
_entity_poly.pdbx_strand_id
1 'polypeptide(L)'
;MNPPSYKTSHIWYFQKKNSSNIRRLSALVLVAGLIVFGCTGQYGWARIDRDLETVFEENRILEDYNYYYSGPYYNPRGIIGIHKDVTLESKFWKPVDVTEQRLRGWKWFMNAGHSLSFRQSPKARYLFDQNGDRIGFWYSKWSWTVIRRAEGNTVMVYTPFDEDRNSPAWRRMGKR
;
A
#
# COMPACT_ATOMS: atom_id res chain seq x y z
N MET A 1 86.48 -13.89 14.11
CA MET A 1 85.90 -14.90 13.20
C MET A 1 84.56 -15.34 13.79
N ASN A 2 83.51 -15.27 12.97
CA ASN A 2 82.04 -15.26 13.18
C ASN A 2 81.39 -15.90 14.44
N PRO A 3 80.24 -15.36 14.91
CA PRO A 3 79.34 -16.03 15.85
C PRO A 3 78.38 -17.00 15.13
N PRO A 4 77.77 -17.99 15.85
CA PRO A 4 76.85 -18.93 15.24
C PRO A 4 75.44 -18.34 15.10
N SER A 5 74.89 -18.49 13.89
CA SER A 5 73.51 -18.19 13.54
C SER A 5 72.58 -19.31 14.05
N TYR A 6 71.55 -18.95 14.81
CA TYR A 6 70.41 -19.84 15.00
C TYR A 6 69.08 -19.07 15.13
N LYS A 7 68.09 -19.67 14.47
CA LYS A 7 66.62 -19.49 14.57
C LYS A 7 65.97 -18.54 13.57
N THR A 8 65.52 -19.14 12.46
CA THR A 8 64.45 -18.58 11.62
C THR A 8 63.54 -19.71 11.12
N SER A 9 62.90 -20.45 12.03
CA SER A 9 61.98 -21.54 11.65
C SER A 9 60.61 -21.51 12.32
N HIS A 10 60.35 -20.57 13.24
CA HIS A 10 59.05 -20.51 13.94
C HIS A 10 58.03 -19.52 13.34
N ILE A 11 58.42 -18.71 12.35
CA ILE A 11 57.56 -17.62 11.83
C ILE A 11 56.52 -18.12 10.80
N TRP A 12 56.79 -19.24 10.10
CA TRP A 12 55.91 -19.72 9.02
C TRP A 12 54.60 -20.38 9.49
N TYR A 13 54.54 -20.90 10.72
CA TYR A 13 53.38 -21.67 11.18
C TYR A 13 52.20 -20.79 11.64
N PHE A 14 52.49 -19.58 12.15
CA PHE A 14 51.45 -18.66 12.64
C PHE A 14 50.71 -17.89 11.54
N GLN A 15 51.32 -17.71 10.36
CA GLN A 15 50.71 -16.95 9.27
C GLN A 15 49.64 -17.74 8.49
N LYS A 16 49.81 -19.07 8.36
CA LYS A 16 48.94 -19.91 7.50
C LYS A 16 47.56 -20.18 8.12
N LYS A 17 47.48 -20.36 9.44
CA LYS A 17 46.23 -20.65 10.18
C LYS A 17 45.28 -19.45 10.28
N ASN A 18 45.81 -18.23 10.19
CA ASN A 18 45.00 -17.01 10.28
C ASN A 18 44.28 -16.68 8.97
N SER A 19 44.88 -17.02 7.82
CA SER A 19 44.33 -16.74 6.49
C SER A 19 43.06 -17.54 6.14
N SER A 20 42.92 -18.77 6.65
CA SER A 20 41.76 -19.63 6.42
C SER A 20 40.56 -19.21 7.25
N ASN A 21 40.78 -18.77 8.49
CA ASN A 21 39.73 -18.26 9.37
C ASN A 21 39.21 -16.90 8.90
N ILE A 22 40.10 -16.01 8.42
CA ILE A 22 39.71 -14.72 7.82
C ILE A 22 38.86 -14.94 6.57
N ARG A 23 39.26 -15.83 5.65
CA ARG A 23 38.46 -16.16 4.46
C ARG A 23 37.07 -16.73 4.78
N ARG A 24 36.96 -17.56 5.83
CA ARG A 24 35.69 -18.13 6.29
C ARG A 24 34.80 -17.07 6.96
N LEU A 25 35.38 -16.18 7.75
CA LEU A 25 34.67 -15.04 8.36
C LEU A 25 34.18 -14.06 7.30
N SER A 26 34.99 -13.74 6.29
CA SER A 26 34.60 -12.87 5.18
C SER A 26 33.46 -13.46 4.35
N ALA A 27 33.50 -14.77 4.08
CA ALA A 27 32.42 -15.46 3.36
C ALA A 27 31.12 -15.48 4.17
N LEU A 28 31.19 -15.69 5.49
CA LEU A 28 30.01 -15.66 6.37
C LEU A 28 29.38 -14.27 6.46
N VAL A 29 30.19 -13.20 6.49
CA VAL A 29 29.68 -11.81 6.48
C VAL A 29 29.03 -11.46 5.14
N LEU A 30 29.60 -11.91 4.02
CA LEU A 30 29.00 -11.71 2.68
C LEU A 30 27.67 -12.46 2.52
N VAL A 31 27.58 -13.70 3.01
CA VAL A 31 26.33 -14.48 2.97
C VAL A 31 25.28 -13.89 3.93
N ALA A 32 25.68 -13.43 5.12
CA ALA A 32 24.77 -12.76 6.05
C ALA A 32 24.24 -11.41 5.52
N GLY A 33 25.07 -10.66 4.79
CA GLY A 33 24.67 -9.39 4.16
C GLY A 33 23.63 -9.54 3.05
N LEU A 34 23.61 -10.68 2.35
CA LEU A 34 22.64 -10.96 1.27
C LEU A 34 21.24 -11.34 1.79
N ILE A 35 21.09 -11.74 3.05
CA ILE A 35 19.81 -12.20 3.61
C ILE A 35 18.91 -11.01 4.05
N VAL A 36 19.46 -9.80 4.22
CA VAL A 36 18.73 -8.65 4.76
C VAL A 36 17.87 -7.91 3.72
N PHE A 37 18.02 -8.20 2.42
CA PHE A 37 17.21 -7.58 1.35
C PHE A 37 15.90 -8.33 1.04
N GLY A 38 15.54 -9.33 1.86
CA GLY A 38 14.33 -10.14 1.67
C GLY A 38 13.05 -9.48 2.21
N CYS A 39 12.13 -9.14 1.30
CA CYS A 39 10.71 -8.86 1.53
C CYS A 39 10.34 -7.65 2.42
N THR A 40 10.61 -6.44 1.94
CA THR A 40 9.80 -5.27 2.32
C THR A 40 8.61 -5.17 1.37
N GLY A 41 7.55 -5.94 1.63
CA GLY A 41 6.23 -5.64 1.08
C GLY A 41 5.74 -4.34 1.69
N GLN A 42 6.19 -3.19 1.17
CA GLN A 42 5.77 -1.91 1.70
C GLN A 42 4.38 -1.61 1.13
N TYR A 43 3.41 -1.47 2.03
CA TYR A 43 2.06 -1.07 1.69
C TYR A 43 1.96 0.44 1.81
N GLY A 44 1.10 1.04 0.99
CA GLY A 44 0.69 2.41 1.19
C GLY A 44 -0.22 2.56 2.41
N TRP A 45 -0.57 3.81 2.73
CA TRP A 45 -1.45 4.14 3.85
C TRP A 45 -2.46 5.23 3.50
N ALA A 46 -3.49 5.34 4.33
CA ALA A 46 -4.48 6.41 4.25
C ALA A 46 -4.35 7.33 5.48
N ARG A 47 -4.38 8.64 5.26
CA ARG A 47 -4.29 9.64 6.35
C ARG A 47 -5.46 10.61 6.29
N ILE A 48 -6.12 10.82 7.42
CA ILE A 48 -7.18 11.84 7.56
C ILE A 48 -6.57 13.21 7.30
N ASP A 49 -7.32 14.03 6.56
CA ASP A 49 -6.90 15.38 6.19
C ASP A 49 -8.09 16.34 6.30
N ARG A 50 -7.91 17.46 7.00
CA ARG A 50 -9.01 18.41 7.27
C ARG A 50 -9.37 19.23 6.05
N ASP A 51 -8.40 19.61 5.23
CA ASP A 51 -8.66 20.43 4.05
C ASP A 51 -9.42 19.60 3.01
N LEU A 52 -9.06 18.33 2.89
CA LEU A 52 -9.81 17.39 2.07
C LEU A 52 -11.23 17.16 2.60
N GLU A 53 -11.46 17.09 3.91
CA GLU A 53 -12.82 17.04 4.47
C GLU A 53 -13.63 18.27 4.03
N THR A 54 -13.05 19.47 4.11
CA THR A 54 -13.72 20.71 3.66
C THR A 54 -14.07 20.67 2.18
N VAL A 55 -13.19 20.16 1.31
CA VAL A 55 -13.49 19.94 -0.12
C VAL A 55 -14.74 19.07 -0.28
N PHE A 56 -14.83 17.98 0.48
CA PHE A 56 -15.99 17.10 0.45
C PHE A 56 -17.22 17.79 1.00
N GLU A 57 -17.14 18.52 2.12
CA GLU A 57 -18.24 19.28 2.74
C GLU A 57 -18.86 20.26 1.74
N GLU A 58 -18.04 20.99 1.00
CA GLU A 58 -18.42 21.93 -0.06
C GLU A 58 -18.95 21.23 -1.32
N ASN A 59 -18.72 19.91 -1.45
CA ASN A 59 -19.04 19.10 -2.63
C ASN A 59 -18.25 19.52 -3.87
N ARG A 60 -17.05 20.06 -3.65
CA ARG A 60 -16.14 20.48 -4.71
C ARG A 60 -15.49 19.25 -5.35
N ILE A 61 -15.42 19.27 -6.69
CA ILE A 61 -14.76 18.24 -7.48
C ILE A 61 -13.29 18.64 -7.64
N LEU A 62 -12.39 17.68 -7.43
CA LEU A 62 -10.96 17.85 -7.65
C LEU A 62 -10.64 17.36 -9.06
N GLU A 63 -10.41 18.30 -9.98
CA GLU A 63 -10.27 18.00 -11.41
C GLU A 63 -9.04 17.15 -11.75
N ASP A 64 -8.02 17.11 -10.90
CA ASP A 64 -6.79 16.33 -11.12
C ASP A 64 -6.96 14.83 -10.83
N TYR A 65 -8.18 14.38 -10.51
CA TYR A 65 -8.46 13.01 -10.11
C TYR A 65 -9.50 12.35 -11.01
N ASN A 66 -9.25 11.08 -11.35
CA ASN A 66 -10.23 10.17 -11.89
C ASN A 66 -11.05 9.57 -10.73
N TYR A 67 -12.37 9.67 -10.79
CA TYR A 67 -13.26 9.23 -9.72
C TYR A 67 -13.74 7.81 -9.92
N TYR A 68 -13.82 7.07 -8.81
CA TYR A 68 -14.37 5.72 -8.77
C TYR A 68 -15.23 5.54 -7.53
N TYR A 69 -16.18 4.61 -7.62
CA TYR A 69 -17.02 4.20 -6.49
C TYR A 69 -17.08 2.69 -6.36
N SER A 70 -17.44 2.21 -5.16
CA SER A 70 -17.67 0.79 -4.90
C SER A 70 -19.03 0.57 -4.22
N GLY A 71 -19.66 -0.58 -4.48
CA GLY A 71 -20.99 -0.92 -3.96
C GLY A 71 -22.16 -0.43 -4.83
N PRO A 72 -23.37 -0.30 -4.24
CA PRO A 72 -24.57 0.12 -4.96
C PRO A 72 -24.46 1.55 -5.53
N TYR A 73 -24.96 1.76 -6.74
CA TYR A 73 -24.85 3.04 -7.45
C TYR A 73 -25.47 4.23 -6.70
N TYR A 74 -26.62 4.06 -6.05
CA TYR A 74 -27.29 5.14 -5.32
C TYR A 74 -26.77 5.35 -3.89
N ASN A 75 -26.05 4.37 -3.34
CA ASN A 75 -25.52 4.41 -1.98
C ASN A 75 -24.15 3.71 -1.96
N PRO A 76 -23.11 4.37 -2.50
CA PRO A 76 -21.79 3.78 -2.58
C PRO A 76 -21.24 3.54 -1.18
N ARG A 77 -20.44 2.48 -1.03
CA ARG A 77 -19.76 2.19 0.24
C ARG A 77 -18.48 2.99 0.39
N GLY A 78 -17.87 3.38 -0.72
CA GLY A 78 -16.70 4.25 -0.75
C GLY A 78 -16.58 4.95 -2.08
N ILE A 79 -15.96 6.11 -2.05
CA ILE A 79 -15.58 6.91 -3.21
C ILE A 79 -14.06 7.08 -3.12
N ILE A 80 -13.36 6.91 -4.23
CA ILE A 80 -11.94 7.27 -4.34
C ILE A 80 -11.73 8.19 -5.52
N GLY A 81 -10.72 9.03 -5.42
CA GLY A 81 -10.13 9.71 -6.55
C GLY A 81 -8.69 9.27 -6.66
N ILE A 82 -8.28 8.88 -7.87
CA ILE A 82 -6.90 8.51 -8.16
C ILE A 82 -6.34 9.59 -9.09
N HIS A 83 -5.15 10.09 -8.77
CA HIS A 83 -4.55 11.17 -9.54
C HIS A 83 -4.40 10.75 -11.02
N LYS A 84 -4.58 11.67 -11.96
CA LYS A 84 -4.69 11.36 -13.40
C LYS A 84 -3.45 10.69 -14.01
N ASP A 85 -2.28 10.87 -13.40
CA ASP A 85 -1.04 10.20 -13.80
C ASP A 85 -0.93 8.76 -13.30
N VAL A 86 -1.72 8.38 -12.28
CA VAL A 86 -1.73 7.06 -11.65
C VAL A 86 -2.82 6.19 -12.28
N THR A 87 -2.44 4.97 -12.66
CA THR A 87 -3.39 3.97 -13.17
C THR A 87 -3.95 3.15 -12.02
N LEU A 88 -5.28 3.05 -11.91
CA LEU A 88 -5.92 2.18 -10.92
C LEU A 88 -6.17 0.80 -11.53
N GLU A 89 -5.53 -0.23 -10.98
CA GLU A 89 -5.89 -1.61 -11.23
C GLU A 89 -6.92 -2.06 -10.18
N SER A 90 -8.16 -2.29 -10.61
CA SER A 90 -9.19 -2.82 -9.72
C SER A 90 -10.32 -3.53 -10.44
N LYS A 91 -10.83 -4.59 -9.80
CA LYS A 91 -12.04 -5.30 -10.18
C LYS A 91 -13.32 -4.65 -9.61
N PHE A 92 -13.22 -3.93 -8.49
CA PHE A 92 -14.38 -3.52 -7.68
C PHE A 92 -14.63 -2.01 -7.69
N TRP A 93 -13.67 -1.21 -8.15
CA TRP A 93 -13.85 0.23 -8.37
C TRP A 93 -14.45 0.48 -9.74
N LYS A 94 -15.63 1.10 -9.76
CA LYS A 94 -16.35 1.45 -10.98
C LYS A 94 -16.04 2.91 -11.33
N PRO A 95 -15.53 3.20 -12.53
CA PRO A 95 -15.25 4.58 -12.94
C PRO A 95 -16.56 5.38 -13.00
N VAL A 96 -16.48 6.66 -12.69
CA VAL A 96 -17.63 7.54 -12.71
C VAL A 96 -17.22 8.95 -13.09
N ASP A 97 -17.95 9.55 -14.02
CA ASP A 97 -17.92 11.00 -14.22
C ASP A 97 -18.73 11.66 -13.09
N VAL A 98 -18.04 12.31 -12.15
CA VAL A 98 -18.66 12.83 -10.94
C VAL A 98 -19.18 14.25 -11.18
N THR A 99 -20.38 14.52 -10.69
CA THR A 99 -20.95 15.87 -10.64
C THR A 99 -21.17 16.29 -9.19
N GLU A 100 -21.24 17.59 -8.91
CA GLU A 100 -21.49 18.08 -7.55
C GLU A 100 -22.80 17.53 -6.99
N GLN A 101 -23.84 17.45 -7.83
CA GLN A 101 -25.13 16.88 -7.45
C GLN A 101 -25.00 15.40 -7.05
N ARG A 102 -24.22 14.61 -7.82
CA ARG A 102 -23.97 13.19 -7.51
C ARG A 102 -23.19 13.05 -6.21
N LEU A 103 -22.12 13.82 -6.04
CA LEU A 103 -21.29 13.77 -4.83
C LEU A 103 -22.11 14.15 -3.58
N ARG A 104 -22.93 15.20 -3.68
CA ARG A 104 -23.85 15.63 -2.62
C ARG A 104 -24.87 14.55 -2.27
N GLY A 105 -25.49 13.93 -3.28
CA GLY A 105 -26.44 12.84 -3.09
C GLY A 105 -25.81 11.63 -2.41
N TRP A 106 -24.64 11.19 -2.90
CA TRP A 106 -23.90 10.08 -2.30
C TRP A 106 -23.51 10.38 -0.85
N LYS A 107 -22.99 11.58 -0.55
CA LYS A 107 -22.72 11.98 0.83
C LYS A 107 -23.96 11.90 1.71
N TRP A 108 -25.12 12.34 1.21
CA TRP A 108 -26.37 12.26 1.96
C TRP A 108 -26.74 10.80 2.27
N PHE A 109 -26.76 9.91 1.27
CA PHE A 109 -27.09 8.50 1.46
C PHE A 109 -26.09 7.75 2.34
N MET A 110 -24.79 8.01 2.11
CA MET A 110 -23.71 7.45 2.91
C MET A 110 -23.86 7.87 4.37
N ASN A 111 -24.21 9.13 4.66
CA ASN A 111 -24.51 9.56 6.02
C ASN A 111 -25.81 8.92 6.54
N ALA A 112 -26.92 9.04 5.81
CA ALA A 112 -28.27 8.64 6.22
C ALA A 112 -28.40 7.16 6.62
N GLY A 113 -27.54 6.26 6.12
CA GLY A 113 -27.47 4.86 6.53
C GLY A 113 -26.96 4.61 7.95
N HIS A 114 -27.40 5.40 8.95
CA HIS A 114 -27.16 5.19 10.38
C HIS A 114 -27.88 3.91 10.84
N SER A 115 -27.34 2.72 10.52
CA SER A 115 -27.63 1.56 11.35
C SER A 115 -26.96 1.78 12.71
N LEU A 116 -27.69 1.44 13.79
CA LEU A 116 -27.29 1.63 15.19
C LEU A 116 -25.88 1.10 15.53
N SER A 117 -25.31 0.24 14.69
CA SER A 117 -24.01 -0.41 14.87
C SER A 117 -22.80 0.40 14.36
N PHE A 118 -22.99 1.39 13.47
CA PHE A 118 -21.89 2.17 12.87
C PHE A 118 -22.20 3.66 12.86
N ARG A 119 -22.07 4.30 14.03
CA ARG A 119 -22.23 5.76 14.25
C ARG A 119 -21.15 6.64 13.59
N GLN A 120 -20.42 6.13 12.60
CA GLN A 120 -19.34 6.88 11.98
C GLN A 120 -19.81 7.53 10.69
N SER A 121 -19.73 8.86 10.63
CA SER A 121 -19.80 9.60 9.37
C SER A 121 -18.63 9.19 8.48
N PRO A 122 -18.82 9.14 7.14
CA PRO A 122 -17.70 8.94 6.23
C PRO A 122 -16.64 10.02 6.46
N LYS A 123 -15.37 9.62 6.32
CA LYS A 123 -14.22 10.49 6.48
C LYS A 123 -13.37 10.50 5.24
N ALA A 124 -12.86 11.68 4.90
CA ALA A 124 -11.94 11.91 3.80
C ALA A 124 -10.50 11.63 4.24
N ARG A 125 -9.74 10.94 3.40
CA ARG A 125 -8.34 10.57 3.64
C ARG A 125 -7.54 10.70 2.36
N TYR A 126 -6.34 11.25 2.42
CA TYR A 126 -5.38 11.10 1.33
C TYR A 126 -4.80 9.69 1.34
N LEU A 127 -4.59 9.15 0.14
CA LEU A 127 -3.96 7.86 -0.12
C LEU A 127 -2.51 8.12 -0.51
N PHE A 128 -1.61 7.42 0.16
CA PHE A 128 -0.18 7.42 -0.09
C PHE A 128 0.25 6.02 -0.49
N ASP A 129 1.17 5.92 -1.44
CA ASP A 129 1.83 4.65 -1.75
C ASP A 129 2.91 4.31 -0.71
N GLN A 130 3.69 3.27 -0.95
CA GLN A 130 4.78 2.90 -0.07
C GLN A 130 5.96 3.88 -0.01
N ASN A 131 6.15 4.69 -1.05
CA ASN A 131 7.24 5.66 -1.15
C ASN A 131 6.86 6.98 -0.46
N GLY A 132 5.58 7.16 -0.11
CA GLY A 132 5.02 8.39 0.43
C GLY A 132 4.49 9.34 -0.63
N ASP A 133 4.38 8.89 -1.88
CA ASP A 133 3.76 9.64 -2.95
C ASP A 133 2.24 9.67 -2.72
N ARG A 134 1.64 10.85 -2.81
CA ARG A 134 0.18 11.00 -2.73
C ARG A 134 -0.44 10.57 -4.06
N ILE A 135 -1.12 9.42 -4.06
CA ILE A 135 -1.71 8.81 -5.25
C ILE A 135 -3.20 9.11 -5.42
N GLY A 136 -3.86 9.60 -4.39
CA GLY A 136 -5.32 9.70 -4.41
C GLY A 136 -5.95 10.20 -3.12
N PHE A 137 -7.26 10.05 -3.06
CA PHE A 137 -8.05 10.20 -1.86
C PHE A 137 -9.10 9.10 -1.72
N TRP A 138 -9.63 8.97 -0.52
CA TRP A 138 -10.64 8.00 -0.11
C TRP A 138 -11.68 8.67 0.77
N TYR A 139 -12.95 8.47 0.45
CA TYR A 139 -14.09 8.92 1.23
C TYR A 139 -15.00 7.74 1.57
N SER A 140 -15.02 7.37 2.85
CA SER A 140 -15.81 6.23 3.31
C SER A 140 -15.96 6.22 4.84
N LYS A 141 -16.95 5.45 5.32
CA LYS A 141 -17.09 5.10 6.75
C LYS A 141 -15.97 4.18 7.22
N TRP A 142 -15.38 3.37 6.33
CA TRP A 142 -14.29 2.48 6.69
C TRP A 142 -12.96 3.23 6.79
N SER A 143 -12.22 2.95 7.85
CA SER A 143 -11.01 3.68 8.23
C SER A 143 -9.71 3.14 7.64
N TRP A 144 -9.75 1.98 6.98
CA TRP A 144 -8.58 1.30 6.44
C TRP A 144 -8.85 0.73 5.05
N THR A 145 -7.79 0.62 4.26
CA THR A 145 -7.73 -0.05 2.96
C THR A 145 -6.31 -0.59 2.76
N VAL A 146 -6.15 -1.55 1.87
CA VAL A 146 -4.84 -2.02 1.41
C VAL A 146 -4.48 -1.26 0.15
N ILE A 147 -3.28 -0.68 0.13
CA ILE A 147 -2.72 0.04 -1.02
C ILE A 147 -1.42 -0.65 -1.41
N ARG A 148 -1.31 -1.04 -2.67
CA ARG A 148 -0.10 -1.63 -3.24
C ARG A 148 0.19 -0.99 -4.58
N ARG A 149 1.45 -0.61 -4.83
CA ARG A 149 1.90 -0.34 -6.19
C ARG A 149 2.15 -1.66 -6.91
N ALA A 150 1.67 -1.76 -8.13
CA ALA A 150 2.04 -2.81 -9.07
C ALA A 150 3.26 -2.34 -9.89
N GLU A 151 3.39 -2.76 -11.14
CA GLU A 151 4.45 -2.24 -12.02
C GLU A 151 4.15 -0.82 -12.51
N GLY A 152 5.20 0.00 -12.64
CA GLY A 152 5.11 1.38 -13.12
C GLY A 152 4.30 2.29 -12.18
N ASN A 153 3.42 3.12 -12.75
CA ASN A 153 2.54 4.01 -11.97
C ASN A 153 1.15 3.40 -11.70
N THR A 154 1.07 2.07 -11.69
CA THR A 154 -0.17 1.35 -11.43
C THR A 154 -0.30 1.07 -9.94
N VAL A 155 -1.48 1.32 -9.38
CA VAL A 155 -1.80 1.05 -7.98
C VAL A 155 -3.05 0.19 -7.86
N MET A 156 -3.05 -0.66 -6.85
CA MET A 156 -4.22 -1.40 -6.39
C MET A 156 -4.68 -0.81 -5.07
N VAL A 157 -5.92 -0.35 -5.03
CA VAL A 157 -6.60 0.09 -3.81
C VAL A 157 -7.73 -0.89 -3.53
N TYR A 158 -7.70 -1.59 -2.41
CA TYR A 158 -8.73 -2.57 -2.07
C TYR A 158 -10.00 -1.87 -1.58
N THR A 159 -11.16 -2.37 -1.99
CA THR A 159 -12.44 -1.88 -1.49
C THR A 159 -12.65 -2.30 -0.03
N PRO A 160 -13.51 -1.58 0.74
CA PRO A 160 -13.77 -1.96 2.12
C PRO A 160 -14.49 -3.32 2.25
N PHE A 161 -14.94 -3.89 1.12
CA PHE A 161 -15.51 -5.23 1.00
C PHE A 161 -15.20 -5.81 -0.38
N ASP A 162 -15.00 -7.12 -0.47
CA ASP A 162 -15.16 -7.84 -1.73
C ASP A 162 -16.65 -7.85 -2.09
N GLU A 163 -17.03 -7.35 -3.27
CA GLU A 163 -18.42 -7.50 -3.76
C GLU A 163 -18.82 -8.99 -3.87
N ASP A 164 -17.83 -9.88 -3.98
CA ASP A 164 -18.01 -11.34 -3.99
C ASP A 164 -18.41 -11.92 -2.63
N ARG A 165 -18.06 -11.28 -1.49
CA ARG A 165 -18.42 -11.78 -0.14
C ARG A 165 -19.92 -11.67 0.17
N ASN A 166 -20.59 -10.70 -0.45
CA ASN A 166 -22.06 -10.53 -0.37
C ASN A 166 -22.80 -11.16 -1.56
N SER A 167 -22.12 -11.90 -2.43
CA SER A 167 -22.78 -12.62 -3.51
C SER A 167 -23.49 -13.87 -2.95
N PRO A 168 -24.78 -14.08 -3.28
CA PRO A 168 -25.49 -15.27 -2.84
C PRO A 168 -24.80 -16.53 -3.36
N ALA A 169 -24.87 -17.61 -2.58
CA ALA A 169 -24.04 -18.81 -2.75
C ALA A 169 -24.06 -19.41 -4.17
N TRP A 170 -25.15 -19.23 -4.93
CA TRP A 170 -25.28 -19.74 -6.30
C TRP A 170 -24.33 -19.09 -7.31
N ARG A 171 -23.86 -17.85 -7.10
CA ARG A 171 -22.85 -17.21 -7.98
C ARG A 171 -21.46 -17.83 -7.85
N ARG A 172 -21.19 -18.54 -6.76
CA ARG A 172 -19.92 -19.26 -6.51
C ARG A 172 -19.84 -20.62 -7.21
N MET A 173 -20.98 -21.17 -7.63
CA MET A 173 -21.05 -22.53 -8.19
C MET A 173 -20.93 -22.61 -9.72
N GLY A 174 -20.67 -21.48 -10.41
CA GLY A 174 -20.76 -21.38 -11.87
C GLY A 174 -19.44 -21.23 -12.64
N LYS A 175 -18.27 -21.40 -12.00
CA LYS A 175 -16.98 -21.43 -12.71
C LYS A 175 -16.16 -22.62 -12.24
N ARG A 176 -16.38 -23.75 -12.91
CA ARG A 176 -15.38 -24.81 -13.05
C ARG A 176 -14.70 -24.63 -14.40
#